data_AF-A0A832EMX6-F1
#
_entry.id   AF-A0A832EMX6-F1
#
_cell.length_a   1.000
_cell.length_b   1.000
_cell.length_c   1.000
_cell.angle_alpha   90.00
_cell.angle_beta   90.00
_cell.angle_gamma   90.00
#
_symmetry.space_group_name_H-M   'P 1'
#
loop_
_entity.id
_entity.type
_entity.pdbx_description
1 polymer ?
#
loop_
_entity_poly.entity_id
_entity_poly.type
_entity_poly.pdbx_seq_one_letter_code
_entity_poly.pdbx_strand_id
1 'polypeptide(L)'
;MQKFFTVTYTPFILFASLFTAGAGILAIFPKQIESLFHIEFHEPYQLLIQHWGFTTFIIAIILLSSIWKTAWRTPIIVLTALEKCYMAFLFLTLPATWTAGFRNVALMDTAISLYMFLYLYSMYQEKKSKHL
;
A
#
# COMPACT_ATOMS: atom_id res chain seq x y z
N MET A 1 -20.18 12.50 1.00
CA MET A 1 -18.96 11.66 0.83
C MET A 1 -18.62 11.38 -0.63
N GLN A 2 -19.59 11.14 -1.53
CA GLN A 2 -19.32 10.76 -2.92
C GLN A 2 -18.48 11.80 -3.71
N LYS A 3 -18.89 13.08 -3.71
CA LYS A 3 -18.12 14.16 -4.37
C LYS A 3 -16.67 14.25 -3.89
N PHE A 4 -16.42 13.98 -2.61
CA PHE A 4 -15.06 13.96 -2.05
C PHE A 4 -14.22 12.85 -2.69
N PHE A 5 -14.72 11.62 -2.74
CA PHE A 5 -14.00 10.49 -3.34
C PHE A 5 -13.85 10.60 -4.85
N THR A 6 -14.82 11.18 -5.57
CA THR A 6 -14.68 11.42 -7.01
C THR A 6 -13.51 12.37 -7.33
N VAL A 7 -13.29 13.39 -6.48
CA VAL A 7 -12.23 14.39 -6.70
C VAL A 7 -10.88 13.91 -6.17
N THR A 8 -10.87 13.21 -5.02
CA THR A 8 -9.64 12.82 -4.34
C THR A 8 -9.07 11.48 -4.79
N TYR A 9 -9.85 10.61 -5.43
CA TYR A 9 -9.40 9.26 -5.80
C TYR A 9 -8.13 9.27 -6.64
N THR A 10 -8.15 9.96 -7.78
CA THR A 10 -7.01 9.99 -8.70
C THR A 10 -5.73 10.54 -8.05
N PRO A 11 -5.73 11.73 -7.42
CA PRO A 11 -4.50 12.22 -6.79
C PRO A 11 -4.06 11.31 -5.64
N PHE A 12 -4.98 10.79 -4.83
CA PHE A 12 -4.65 9.89 -3.73
C PHE A 12 -3.96 8.61 -4.22
N ILE A 13 -4.55 7.94 -5.21
CA ILE A 13 -4.01 6.69 -5.77
C ILE A 13 -2.66 6.93 -6.45
N LEU A 14 -2.49 8.07 -7.12
CA LEU A 14 -1.21 8.45 -7.71
C LEU A 14 -0.12 8.58 -6.64
N PHE A 15 -0.38 9.34 -5.58
CA PHE A 15 0.57 9.48 -4.46
C PHE A 15 0.84 8.14 -3.78
N ALA A 16 -0.20 7.39 -3.43
CA ALA A 16 -0.08 6.07 -2.79
C ALA A 16 0.77 5.12 -3.63
N SER A 17 0.54 5.09 -4.95
CA SER A 17 1.30 4.25 -5.88
C SER A 17 2.77 4.70 -5.97
N LEU A 18 3.04 6.01 -6.05
CA LEU A 18 4.42 6.51 -6.11
C LEU A 18 5.22 6.17 -4.85
N PHE A 19 4.66 6.41 -3.67
CA PHE A 19 5.33 6.05 -2.42
C PHE A 19 5.52 4.53 -2.28
N THR A 20 4.50 3.75 -2.63
CA THR A 20 4.58 2.28 -2.61
C THR A 20 5.65 1.77 -3.59
N ALA A 21 5.74 2.37 -4.79
CA ALA A 21 6.75 2.02 -5.78
C ALA A 21 8.19 2.28 -5.30
N GLY A 22 8.39 3.20 -4.35
CA GLY A 22 9.69 3.48 -3.75
C GLY A 22 10.34 2.24 -3.11
N ALA A 23 9.54 1.31 -2.59
CA ALA A 23 10.05 0.03 -2.07
C ALA A 23 10.74 -0.82 -3.16
N GLY A 24 10.45 -0.58 -4.44
CA GLY A 24 11.11 -1.23 -5.58
C GLY A 24 12.61 -1.00 -5.64
N ILE A 25 13.14 0.06 -5.00
CA ILE A 25 14.59 0.28 -4.87
C ILE A 25 15.25 -0.93 -4.19
N LEU A 26 14.59 -1.53 -3.20
CA LEU A 26 15.12 -2.69 -2.46
C LEU A 26 15.18 -3.97 -3.31
N ALA A 27 14.39 -4.06 -4.38
CA ALA A 27 14.47 -5.17 -5.33
C ALA A 27 15.83 -5.21 -6.04
N ILE A 28 16.39 -4.03 -6.33
CA ILE A 28 17.64 -3.87 -7.08
C ILE A 28 18.82 -3.69 -6.12
N PHE A 29 18.64 -2.86 -5.08
CA PHE A 29 19.67 -2.48 -4.12
C PHE A 29 19.22 -2.79 -2.68
N PRO A 30 19.24 -4.06 -2.25
CA PRO A 30 18.71 -4.47 -0.95
C PRO A 30 19.43 -3.82 0.24
N LYS A 31 20.71 -3.45 0.09
CA LYS A 31 21.47 -2.71 1.11
C LYS A 31 20.89 -1.32 1.43
N GLN A 32 20.06 -0.75 0.56
CA GLN A 32 19.38 0.51 0.84
C GLN A 32 18.34 0.39 1.96
N ILE A 33 18.08 -0.82 2.48
CA ILE A 33 17.24 -0.98 3.68
C ILE A 33 17.85 -0.27 4.90
N GLU A 34 19.17 -0.16 4.99
CA GLU A 34 19.87 0.56 6.07
C GLU A 34 19.63 2.07 6.00
N SER A 35 19.65 2.65 4.79
CA SER A 35 19.48 4.09 4.60
C SER A 35 18.01 4.50 4.69
N LEU A 36 17.11 3.69 4.15
CA LEU A 36 15.67 4.00 4.05
C LEU A 36 14.90 3.68 5.33
N PHE A 37 15.30 2.62 6.04
CA PHE A 37 14.58 2.11 7.20
C PHE A 37 15.44 2.04 8.46
N HIS A 38 16.73 2.36 8.41
CA HIS A 38 17.64 2.22 9.57
C HIS A 38 17.67 0.79 10.14
N ILE A 39 17.51 -0.20 9.26
CA ILE A 39 17.56 -1.64 9.59
C ILE A 39 18.88 -2.19 9.07
N GLU A 40 19.64 -2.85 9.94
CA GLU A 40 20.90 -3.49 9.58
C GLU A 40 20.68 -4.53 8.48
N PHE A 41 21.46 -4.46 7.40
CA PHE A 41 21.36 -5.42 6.33
C PHE A 41 22.12 -6.70 6.70
N HIS A 42 21.39 -7.82 6.77
CA HIS A 42 22.00 -9.14 6.88
C HIS A 42 21.82 -9.91 5.57
N GLU A 43 22.94 -10.35 4.97
CA GLU A 43 22.95 -11.07 3.69
C GLU A 43 21.99 -12.27 3.60
N PRO A 44 21.79 -13.08 4.66
CA PRO A 44 20.84 -14.18 4.63
C PRO A 44 19.39 -13.76 4.31
N TYR A 45 19.02 -12.50 4.57
CA TYR A 45 17.67 -11.97 4.29
C TYR A 45 17.56 -11.24 2.96
N GLN A 46 18.65 -11.19 2.16
CA GLN A 46 18.65 -10.48 0.89
C GLN A 46 17.51 -10.90 -0.04
N LEU A 47 17.26 -12.21 -0.18
CA LEU A 47 16.19 -12.74 -1.01
C LEU A 47 14.82 -12.20 -0.59
N LEU A 48 14.56 -12.15 0.72
CA LEU A 48 13.30 -11.68 1.28
C LEU A 48 13.12 -10.18 1.04
N ILE A 49 14.18 -9.38 1.24
CA ILE A 49 14.17 -7.94 1.01
C ILE A 49 13.91 -7.62 -0.46
N GLN A 50 14.59 -8.31 -1.38
CA GLN A 50 14.41 -8.10 -2.81
C GLN A 50 13.03 -8.54 -3.28
N HIS A 51 12.55 -9.68 -2.79
CA HIS A 51 11.20 -10.18 -3.09
C HIS A 51 10.12 -9.22 -2.58
N TRP A 52 10.24 -8.71 -1.35
CA TRP A 52 9.32 -7.73 -0.79
C TRP A 52 9.34 -6.42 -1.59
N GLY A 53 10.53 -5.89 -1.92
CA GLY A 53 10.65 -4.69 -2.75
C GLY A 53 9.98 -4.85 -4.11
N PHE A 54 10.18 -6.00 -4.76
CA PHE A 54 9.60 -6.28 -6.08
C PHE A 54 8.07 -6.47 -6.04
N THR A 55 7.57 -7.22 -5.07
CA THR A 55 6.11 -7.42 -4.89
C THR A 55 5.41 -6.10 -4.60
N THR A 56 5.99 -5.26 -3.74
CA THR A 56 5.46 -3.94 -3.42
C THR A 56 5.46 -3.02 -4.65
N PHE A 57 6.51 -3.07 -5.48
CA PHE A 57 6.57 -2.35 -6.75
C PHE A 57 5.50 -2.79 -7.75
N ILE A 58 5.26 -4.10 -7.89
CA ILE A 58 4.17 -4.61 -8.74
C ILE A 58 2.82 -4.14 -8.22
N ILE A 59 2.57 -4.21 -6.91
CA ILE A 59 1.34 -3.72 -6.30
C ILE A 59 1.13 -2.24 -6.63
N ALA A 60 2.18 -1.43 -6.59
CA ALA A 60 2.10 -0.02 -6.96
C ALA A 60 1.68 0.19 -8.42
N ILE A 61 2.24 -0.57 -9.36
CA ILE A 61 1.86 -0.50 -10.78
C ILE A 61 0.40 -0.90 -10.99
N ILE A 62 0.00 -2.02 -10.36
CA ILE A 62 -1.38 -2.53 -10.45
C ILE A 62 -2.33 -1.49 -9.84
N LEU A 63 -2.00 -0.95 -8.68
CA LEU A 63 -2.77 0.10 -8.01
C LEU A 63 -2.92 1.34 -8.91
N LEU A 64 -1.84 1.81 -9.53
CA LEU A 64 -1.88 2.94 -10.44
C LEU A 64 -2.80 2.67 -11.64
N SER A 65 -2.77 1.44 -12.18
CA SER A 65 -3.61 1.04 -13.31
C SER A 65 -5.12 1.15 -13.04
N SER A 66 -5.52 1.07 -11.76
CA SER A 66 -6.92 1.20 -11.32
C SER A 66 -7.53 2.59 -11.57
N ILE A 67 -6.69 3.60 -11.83
CA ILE A 67 -7.13 4.94 -12.23
C ILE A 67 -7.86 4.85 -13.57
N TRP A 68 -7.27 4.16 -14.55
CA TRP A 68 -7.80 4.10 -15.93
C TRP A 68 -8.72 2.90 -16.18
N LYS A 69 -8.52 1.78 -15.48
CA LYS A 69 -9.32 0.55 -15.67
C LYS A 69 -10.36 0.39 -14.56
N THR A 70 -11.52 1.03 -14.74
CA THR A 70 -12.63 1.01 -13.77
C THR A 70 -13.10 -0.40 -13.42
N ALA A 71 -13.09 -1.33 -14.39
CA ALA A 71 -13.48 -2.73 -14.18
C ALA A 71 -12.58 -3.46 -13.18
N TRP A 72 -11.29 -3.09 -13.09
CA TRP A 72 -10.33 -3.72 -12.18
C TRP A 72 -10.23 -3.00 -10.84
N ARG A 73 -10.86 -1.82 -10.72
CA ARG A 73 -10.70 -0.94 -9.57
C ARG A 73 -11.04 -1.62 -8.25
N THR A 74 -12.20 -2.24 -8.16
CA THR A 74 -12.66 -2.87 -6.91
C THR A 74 -11.72 -3.99 -6.45
N PRO A 75 -11.39 -5.01 -7.27
CA PRO A 75 -10.49 -6.08 -6.81
C PRO A 75 -9.09 -5.58 -6.49
N ILE A 76 -8.57 -4.61 -7.24
CA ILE A 76 -7.25 -4.01 -6.97
C ILE A 76 -7.25 -3.29 -5.61
N ILE A 77 -8.25 -2.44 -5.35
CA ILE A 77 -8.34 -1.71 -4.09
C ILE A 77 -8.47 -2.66 -2.91
N VAL A 78 -9.27 -3.72 -3.03
CA VAL A 78 -9.40 -4.73 -1.97
C VAL A 78 -8.06 -5.41 -1.72
N LEU A 79 -7.39 -5.88 -2.76
CA LEU A 79 -6.11 -6.58 -2.61
C LEU A 79 -5.03 -5.66 -2.01
N THR A 80 -4.93 -4.41 -2.49
CA THR A 80 -4.00 -3.44 -1.93
C THR A 80 -4.34 -3.10 -0.48
N ALA A 81 -5.62 -2.87 -0.14
CA ALA A 81 -6.00 -2.58 1.24
C ALA A 81 -5.65 -3.73 2.19
N LEU A 82 -5.81 -4.98 1.76
CA LEU A 82 -5.44 -6.15 2.57
C LEU A 82 -3.93 -6.26 2.80
N GLU A 83 -3.12 -6.08 1.75
CA GLU A 83 -1.66 -6.12 1.90
C GLU A 83 -1.15 -4.98 2.80
N LYS A 84 -1.67 -3.77 2.61
CA LYS A 84 -1.33 -2.60 3.44
C LYS A 84 -1.78 -2.80 4.90
N CYS A 85 -2.94 -3.40 5.13
CA CYS A 85 -3.38 -3.79 6.47
C CYS A 85 -2.46 -4.83 7.10
N TYR A 86 -1.97 -5.79 6.31
CA TYR A 86 -1.05 -6.80 6.82
C TYR A 86 0.28 -6.19 7.27
N MET A 87 0.80 -5.19 6.56
CA MET A 87 1.97 -4.42 7.01
C MET A 87 1.73 -3.69 8.34
N ALA A 88 0.58 -3.03 8.48
CA ALA A 88 0.20 -2.39 9.74
C ALA A 88 0.03 -3.41 10.89
N PHE A 89 -0.55 -4.57 10.59
CA PHE A 89 -0.68 -5.67 11.53
C PHE A 89 0.68 -6.21 12.00
N LEU A 90 1.62 -6.43 11.08
CA LEU A 90 2.98 -6.86 11.42
C LEU A 90 3.69 -5.84 12.32
N PHE A 91 3.54 -4.54 12.03
CA PHE A 91 4.11 -3.48 12.85
C PHE A 91 3.60 -3.51 14.29
N LEU A 92 2.31 -3.80 14.50
CA LEU A 92 1.68 -3.83 15.82
C LEU A 92 1.94 -5.14 16.59
N THR A 93 2.23 -6.23 15.91
CA THR A 93 2.33 -7.57 16.52
C THR A 93 3.76 -8.05 16.73
N LEU A 94 4.72 -7.54 15.96
CA LEU A 94 6.12 -7.92 16.10
C LEU A 94 6.86 -7.02 17.10
N PRO A 95 7.98 -7.50 17.69
CA PRO A 95 8.79 -6.71 18.60
C PRO A 95 9.31 -5.42 17.97
N ALA A 96 9.41 -4.35 18.76
CA ALA A 96 9.89 -3.03 18.31
C ALA A 96 11.30 -3.09 17.68
N THR A 97 12.15 -4.01 18.12
CA THR A 97 13.49 -4.24 17.55
C THR A 97 13.44 -4.66 16.08
N TRP A 98 12.32 -5.21 15.60
CA TRP A 98 12.12 -5.64 14.22
C TRP A 98 11.31 -4.63 13.39
N THR A 99 10.52 -3.77 14.05
CA THR A 99 9.55 -2.89 13.39
C THR A 99 9.88 -1.41 13.45
N ALA A 100 10.84 -0.99 14.28
CA ALA A 100 11.17 0.43 14.48
C ALA A 100 11.44 1.18 13.17
N GLY A 101 12.19 0.57 12.25
CA GLY A 101 12.49 1.11 10.94
C GLY A 101 11.28 1.27 10.01
N PHE A 102 10.22 0.49 10.25
CA PHE A 102 9.01 0.47 9.42
C PHE A 102 7.91 1.40 9.92
N ARG A 103 8.14 2.21 10.97
CA ARG A 103 7.09 3.09 11.55
C ARG A 103 6.40 3.97 10.51
N ASN A 104 7.18 4.61 9.63
CA ASN A 104 6.64 5.50 8.61
C ASN A 104 5.85 4.72 7.54
N VAL A 105 6.32 3.51 7.20
CA VAL A 105 5.61 2.60 6.28
C VAL A 105 4.28 2.18 6.87
N ALA A 106 4.28 1.70 8.12
CA ALA A 106 3.08 1.28 8.82
C ALA A 106 2.04 2.41 8.92
N LEU A 107 2.48 3.64 9.21
CA LEU A 107 1.60 4.80 9.26
C LEU A 107 0.98 5.11 7.89
N MET A 108 1.81 5.11 6.84
CA MET A 108 1.36 5.33 5.47
C MET A 108 0.39 4.23 5.02
N ASP A 109 0.72 2.96 5.25
CA ASP A 109 -0.08 1.81 4.85
C ASP A 109 -1.42 1.77 5.61
N THR A 110 -1.44 2.23 6.87
CA THR A 110 -2.68 2.43 7.63
C THR A 110 -3.55 3.51 6.97
N ALA A 111 -2.97 4.65 6.60
CA ALA A 111 -3.70 5.73 5.94
C ALA A 111 -4.25 5.31 4.56
N ILE A 112 -3.46 4.58 3.78
CA ILE A 112 -3.85 4.00 2.49
C ILE A 112 -5.02 3.03 2.68
N SER A 113 -4.88 2.07 3.59
CA SER A 113 -5.94 1.10 3.90
C SER A 113 -7.24 1.77 4.32
N LEU A 114 -7.16 2.76 5.23
CA LEU A 114 -8.33 3.48 5.70
C LEU A 114 -9.03 4.23 4.57
N TYR A 115 -8.28 4.94 3.73
CA TYR A 115 -8.84 5.61 2.57
C TYR A 115 -9.53 4.63 1.62
N MET A 116 -8.89 3.49 1.34
CA MET A 116 -9.42 2.45 0.45
C MET A 116 -10.72 1.83 0.97
N PHE A 117 -10.80 1.52 2.27
CA PHE A 117 -12.04 1.01 2.87
C PHE A 117 -13.16 2.05 2.85
N LEU A 118 -12.86 3.32 3.15
CA LEU A 118 -13.85 4.39 3.07
C LEU A 118 -14.32 4.61 1.63
N TYR A 119 -13.42 4.50 0.65
CA TYR A 119 -13.76 4.55 -0.77
C TYR A 119 -14.70 3.41 -1.16
N LEU A 120 -14.36 2.16 -0.82
CA LEU A 120 -15.20 0.98 -1.09
C LEU A 120 -16.57 1.08 -0.41
N TYR A 121 -16.60 1.55 0.84
CA TYR A 121 -17.84 1.79 1.56
C TYR A 121 -18.71 2.84 0.86
N SER A 122 -18.11 3.92 0.35
CA SER A 122 -18.82 4.94 -0.42
C SER A 122 -19.43 4.39 -1.71
N MET A 123 -18.72 3.50 -2.41
CA MET A 123 -19.22 2.82 -3.61
C MET A 123 -20.36 1.86 -3.30
N TYR A 124 -20.28 1.13 -2.18
CA TYR A 124 -21.33 0.22 -1.74
C TYR A 124 -22.63 0.97 -1.43
N GLN A 125 -22.54 2.10 -0.72
CA GLN A 125 -23.70 2.94 -0.40
C GLN A 125 -24.38 3.50 -1.66
N GLU A 126 -23.60 3.88 -2.67
CA GLU A 126 -24.14 4.34 -3.95
C GLU A 126 -24.95 3.25 -4.66
N LYS A 127 -24.42 2.02 -4.73
CA LYS A 127 -25.15 0.91 -5.34
C LYS A 127 -26.46 0.63 -4.59
N LYS A 128 -26.43 0.62 -3.25
CA LYS A 128 -27.61 0.41 -2.43
C LYS A 128 -28.69 1.47 -2.68
N SER A 129 -28.31 2.75 -2.80
CA SER A 129 -29.24 3.85 -3.07
C SER A 129 -29.85 3.84 -4.46
N LYS A 130 -29.23 3.19 -5.46
CA LYS A 130 -29.76 3.06 -6.83
C LYS A 130 -30.74 1.89 -7.00
N HIS A 131 -30.83 1.01 -6.01
CA HIS A 131 -31.71 -0.16 -5.99
C HIS A 131 -32.88 -0.01 -5.00
N LEU A 132 -33.03 1.16 -4.38
CA LEU A 132 -34.18 1.62 -3.60
C LEU A 132 -34.92 2.68 -4.41
#